data_AF-T1D9N4-F1
#
_entry.id   AF-T1D9N4-F1
#
_cell.length_a   1.000
_cell.length_b   1.000
_cell.length_c   1.000
_cell.angle_alpha   90.00
_cell.angle_beta   90.00
_cell.angle_gamma   90.00
#
_symmetry.space_group_name_H-M   'P 1'
#
loop_
_entity.id
_entity.type
_entity.pdbx_description
1 polymer ?
#
loop_
_entity_poly.entity_id
_entity_poly.type
_entity_poly.pdbx_seq_one_letter_code
_entity_poly.pdbx_strand_id
1 'polypeptide(L)'
;WTRKIDGKTVGRYFTDEQLERYAGWFTNARRTRQLLTELGTLSLRIAERTEGWEPQTAPTGRRPRSETRPSASSTARQQAKR
;
A
#
# COMPACT_ATOMS: atom_id res chain seq x y z
N TRP A 1 4.27 13.87 -10.86
CA TRP A 1 3.04 13.08 -11.08
C TRP A 1 3.41 11.70 -11.59
N THR A 2 2.86 10.65 -11.01
CA THR A 2 3.19 9.26 -11.40
C THR A 2 1.91 8.48 -11.61
N ARG A 3 1.78 7.77 -12.73
CA ARG A 3 0.61 6.95 -13.05
C ARG A 3 1.00 5.66 -13.78
N LYS A 4 0.25 4.58 -13.54
CA LYS A 4 0.31 3.36 -14.35
C LYS A 4 -0.50 3.54 -15.64
N ILE A 5 0.12 3.34 -16.80
CA ILE A 5 -0.49 3.35 -18.14
C ILE A 5 0.04 2.11 -18.87
N ASP A 6 -0.84 1.24 -19.36
CA ASP A 6 -0.49 -0.02 -20.04
C ASP A 6 0.54 -0.87 -19.26
N GLY A 7 0.33 -1.00 -17.95
CA GLY A 7 1.22 -1.72 -17.04
C GLY A 7 2.52 -0.99 -16.67
N LYS A 8 2.89 0.07 -17.41
CA LYS A 8 4.11 0.85 -17.20
C LYS A 8 3.88 2.02 -16.27
N THR A 9 4.87 2.31 -15.42
CA THR A 9 4.84 3.48 -14.52
C THR A 9 5.39 4.70 -15.27
N VAL A 10 4.54 5.67 -15.55
CA VAL A 10 4.93 6.95 -16.17
C VAL A 10 5.02 8.01 -15.08
N GLY A 11 6.23 8.51 -14.86
CA GLY A 11 6.51 9.67 -14.02
C GLY A 11 6.72 10.92 -14.87
N ARG A 12 6.18 12.06 -14.44
CA ARG A 12 6.40 13.38 -15.04
C ARG A 12 6.70 14.39 -13.95
N TYR A 13 7.76 15.17 -14.15
CA TYR A 13 8.05 16.38 -13.38
C TYR A 13 7.31 17.56 -14.01
N PHE A 14 6.92 18.51 -13.18
CA PHE A 14 6.20 19.71 -13.59
C PHE A 14 6.98 20.93 -13.13
N THR A 15 6.99 21.97 -13.95
CA THR A 15 7.40 23.31 -13.51
C THR A 15 6.30 23.95 -12.66
N ASP A 16 6.62 25.02 -11.94
CA ASP A 16 5.66 25.69 -11.06
C ASP A 16 4.44 26.23 -11.82
N GLU A 17 4.65 26.83 -13.00
CA GLU A 17 3.57 27.31 -13.87
C GLU A 17 2.65 26.16 -14.31
N GLN A 18 3.22 24.99 -14.60
CA GLN A 18 2.41 23.82 -14.98
C GLN A 18 1.65 23.26 -13.78
N LEU A 19 2.23 23.29 -12.58
CA LEU A 19 1.54 22.88 -11.36
C LEU A 19 0.33 23.76 -11.09
N GLU A 20 0.46 25.08 -11.24
CA GLU A 20 -0.64 26.02 -11.08
C GLU A 20 -1.74 25.78 -12.12
N ARG A 21 -1.36 25.67 -13.39
CA ARG A 21 -2.28 25.38 -14.50
C ARG A 21 -3.07 24.10 -14.31
N TYR A 22 -2.45 23.05 -13.75
CA TYR A 22 -3.08 21.73 -13.56
C TYR A 22 -3.59 21.49 -12.13
N ALA A 23 -3.50 22.46 -11.22
CA ALA A 23 -3.85 22.30 -9.81
C ALA A 23 -5.31 21.82 -9.64
N GLY A 24 -6.25 22.44 -10.36
CA GLY A 24 -7.67 22.06 -10.33
C GLY A 24 -7.91 20.61 -10.78
N TRP A 25 -7.16 20.14 -11.78
CA TRP A 25 -7.21 18.76 -12.24
C TRP A 25 -6.74 17.77 -11.18
N PHE A 26 -5.66 18.06 -10.46
CA PHE A 26 -5.20 17.20 -9.38
C PHE A 26 -6.19 17.14 -8.22
N THR A 27 -6.81 18.28 -7.87
CA THR A 27 -7.86 18.35 -6.86
C THR A 27 -9.07 17.50 -7.26
N ASN A 28 -9.57 17.66 -8.49
CA ASN A 28 -10.68 16.85 -9.01
C ASN A 28 -10.32 15.37 -9.05
N ALA A 29 -9.12 15.02 -9.52
CA ALA A 29 -8.68 13.62 -9.54
C ALA A 29 -8.58 13.02 -8.13
N ARG A 30 -8.27 13.81 -7.10
CA ARG A 30 -8.32 13.34 -5.70
C ARG A 30 -9.77 13.12 -5.25
N ARG A 31 -10.65 14.10 -5.51
CA ARG A 31 -12.08 14.03 -5.21
C ARG A 31 -12.74 12.81 -5.85
N THR A 32 -12.49 12.56 -7.14
CA THR A 32 -13.04 11.39 -7.86
C THR A 32 -12.60 10.08 -7.23
N ARG A 33 -11.33 9.95 -6.82
CA ARG A 33 -10.85 8.73 -6.15
C ARG A 33 -11.54 8.52 -4.80
N GLN A 34 -11.75 9.59 -4.04
CA GLN A 34 -12.47 9.51 -2.76
C GLN A 34 -13.91 9.02 -2.97
N LEU A 35 -14.63 9.66 -3.90
CA LEU A 35 -16.00 9.28 -4.23
C LEU A 35 -16.10 7.83 -4.73
N LEU A 36 -15.14 7.37 -5.54
CA LEU A 36 -15.11 5.98 -6.01
C LEU A 36 -14.88 5.00 -4.85
N THR A 37 -13.99 5.33 -3.91
CA THR A 37 -13.76 4.52 -2.71
C THR A 37 -15.01 4.47 -1.82
N GLU A 38 -15.67 5.61 -1.61
CA GLU A 38 -16.91 5.69 -0.83
C GLU A 38 -18.02 4.87 -1.48
N LEU A 39 -18.21 5.02 -2.80
CA LEU A 39 -19.17 4.25 -3.56
C LEU A 39 -18.88 2.74 -3.47
N GLY A 40 -17.63 2.33 -3.64
CA GLY A 40 -17.22 0.93 -3.51
C GLY A 40 -17.49 0.38 -2.11
N THR A 41 -17.23 1.17 -1.07
CA THR A 41 -17.50 0.80 0.33
C THR A 41 -18.99 0.62 0.58
N LEU A 42 -19.83 1.54 0.09
CA LEU A 42 -21.28 1.44 0.23
C LEU A 42 -21.83 0.25 -0.55
N SER A 43 -21.36 0.04 -1.77
CA SER A 43 -21.79 -1.08 -2.61
C SER A 43 -21.44 -2.42 -1.97
N LEU A 44 -20.23 -2.54 -1.39
CA LEU A 44 -19.83 -3.75 -0.67
C LEU A 44 -20.72 -4.01 0.54
N ARG A 45 -20.98 -3.00 1.37
CA ARG A 45 -21.88 -3.14 2.53
C ARG A 45 -23.30 -3.57 2.15
N ILE A 46 -23.81 -3.05 1.03
CA ILE A 46 -25.12 -3.46 0.51
C ILE A 46 -25.07 -4.94 0.12
N ALA A 47 -24.04 -5.37 -0.62
CA ALA A 47 -23.88 -6.76 -1.02
C ALA A 47 -23.74 -7.71 0.19
N GLU A 48 -22.87 -7.36 1.17
CA GLU A 48 -22.69 -8.13 2.41
C GLU A 48 -24.01 -8.32 3.15
N ARG A 49 -24.82 -7.26 3.26
CA ARG A 49 -26.13 -7.31 3.91
C ARG A 49 -27.14 -8.16 3.12
N THR A 50 -27.16 -8.03 1.79
CA THR A 50 -28.10 -8.75 0.93
C THR A 50 -27.82 -10.25 0.90
N GLU A 51 -26.55 -10.63 0.83
CA GLU A 51 -26.11 -12.02 0.73
C GLU A 51 -25.86 -12.68 2.10
N GLY A 52 -25.86 -11.90 3.18
CA GLY A 52 -25.60 -12.39 4.54
C GLY A 52 -24.13 -12.78 4.77
N TRP A 53 -23.20 -12.17 4.03
CA TRP A 53 -21.77 -12.41 4.22
C TRP A 53 -21.27 -11.72 5.49
N GLU A 54 -20.32 -12.37 6.18
CA GLU A 54 -19.60 -11.71 7.27
C GLU A 54 -18.88 -10.47 6.73
N PRO A 55 -19.02 -9.30 7.39
CA PRO A 55 -18.38 -8.07 6.94
C PRO A 55 -16.89 -8.29 6.80
N GLN A 56 -16.31 -7.85 5.67
CA GLN A 56 -14.87 -7.94 5.48
C GLN A 56 -14.15 -6.95 6.41
N THR A 57 -13.96 -7.37 7.65
CA THR A 57 -13.12 -6.72 8.62
C THR A 57 -11.69 -6.79 8.11
N ALA A 58 -11.00 -5.65 8.04
CA ALA A 58 -9.60 -5.61 7.66
C ALA A 58 -8.84 -6.64 8.52
N PRO A 59 -7.92 -7.45 7.96
CA PRO A 59 -7.14 -8.37 8.76
C PRO A 59 -6.34 -7.56 9.79
N THR A 60 -6.86 -7.52 11.04
CA THR A 60 -6.15 -7.07 12.23
C THR A 60 -5.09 -8.11 12.54
N GLY A 61 -4.07 -8.11 11.71
CA GLY A 61 -3.03 -9.11 11.69
C GLY A 61 -1.82 -8.52 11.01
N ARG A 62 -1.34 -7.38 11.51
CA ARG A 62 0.07 -7.01 11.30
C ARG A 62 0.86 -8.09 12.06
N ARG A 63 1.15 -9.21 11.38
CA ARG A 63 2.06 -10.24 11.90
C ARG A 63 3.31 -9.48 12.37
N PRO A 64 3.69 -9.55 13.66
CA PRO A 64 4.96 -9.00 14.08
C PRO A 64 6.01 -9.71 13.23
N ARG A 65 6.79 -8.92 12.48
CA ARG A 65 7.95 -9.41 11.74
C ARG A 65 8.84 -10.05 12.80
N SER A 66 8.85 -11.37 12.86
CA SER A 66 9.65 -12.13 13.81
C SER A 66 11.07 -11.61 13.69
N GLU A 67 11.49 -11.03 14.80
CA GLU A 67 12.78 -10.44 15.06
C GLU A 67 13.87 -11.42 14.61
N THR A 68 14.78 -10.93 13.80
CA THR A 68 15.97 -11.63 13.33
C THR A 68 16.61 -12.39 14.49
N ARG A 69 16.58 -13.73 14.44
CA ARG A 69 17.36 -14.57 15.35
C ARG A 69 18.85 -14.32 15.03
N PRO A 70 19.67 -13.70 15.91
CA PRO A 70 21.10 -13.72 15.70
C PRO A 70 21.57 -15.15 15.95
N SER A 71 21.92 -15.86 14.87
CA SER A 71 22.62 -17.14 14.96
C SER A 71 24.07 -16.88 15.35
N ALA A 72 24.31 -16.51 16.60
CA ALA A 72 25.63 -16.58 17.19
C ALA A 72 25.89 -18.03 17.63
N SER A 73 26.19 -18.89 16.67
CA SER A 73 26.91 -20.14 16.96
C SER A 73 28.36 -19.77 17.22
N SER A 74 28.60 -19.31 18.44
CA SER A 74 29.86 -19.48 19.14
C SER A 74 30.14 -20.98 19.23
N THR A 75 31.18 -21.46 18.55
CA THR A 75 31.92 -22.65 18.98
C THR A 75 33.39 -22.45 18.67
N ALA A 76 34.07 -21.97 19.71
CA ALA A 76 35.41 -22.36 20.14
C ALA A 76 36.42 -22.77 19.06
N ARG A 77 37.26 -21.80 18.72
CA ARG A 77 38.64 -22.02 18.30
C ARG A 77 39.42 -22.57 19.50
N GLN A 78 39.77 -23.85 19.50
CA GLN A 78 40.75 -24.40 20.45
C GLN A 78 41.89 -25.10 19.69
N GLN A 79 43.10 -24.68 20.04
CA GLN A 79 44.39 -25.10 19.49
C GLN A 79 44.85 -26.43 20.09
N ALA A 80 45.61 -27.23 19.33
CA ALA A 80 46.83 -27.94 19.76
C ALA A 80 47.44 -28.61 18.50
N LYS A 81 48.61 -28.23 17.97
CA LYS A 81 49.96 -28.57 18.46
C LYS A 81 50.11 -30.05 18.85
N ARG A 82 50.52 -30.90 17.92
CA ARG A 82 51.84 -31.55 17.84
C ARG A 82 51.89 -32.55 16.69
#